data_AF-A0A9D4XWI4-F1
#
_entry.id   AF-A0A9D4XWI4-F1
#
_cell.length_a   1.000
_cell.length_b   1.000
_cell.length_c   1.000
_cell.angle_alpha   90.00
_cell.angle_beta   90.00
_cell.angle_gamma   90.00
#
_symmetry.space_group_name_H-M   'P 1'
#
loop_
_entity.id
_entity.type
_entity.pdbx_description
1 polymer ?
#
loop_
_entity_poly.entity_id
_entity_poly.type
_entity_poly.pdbx_seq_one_letter_code
_entity_poly.pdbx_strand_id
1 'polypeptide(L)'
;LDMEEEKSIRGNGEKEKEKKNGKQRGGIRTLPFILANEVCDRFASSGFHANMISYLTQQLNMPLVSASNTLSNFNGVSSLTPLLGAFIADSFAGRFWTIVVATIIYELVISYMLPFSNPLELL
;
A
#
# COMPACT_ATOMS: atom_id res chain seq x y z
N LEU A 1 -2.61 -34.75 -57.57
CA LEU A 1 -3.44 -33.52 -57.53
C LEU A 1 -4.33 -33.47 -56.28
N ASP A 2 -4.11 -34.37 -55.31
CA ASP A 2 -4.75 -34.34 -53.98
C ASP A 2 -3.72 -34.01 -52.87
N MET A 3 -2.74 -33.16 -53.19
CA MET A 3 -1.79 -32.57 -52.22
C MET A 3 -1.94 -31.04 -52.09
N GLU A 4 -2.92 -30.45 -52.77
CA GLU A 4 -3.23 -29.01 -52.66
C GLU A 4 -4.33 -28.71 -51.63
N GLU A 5 -5.02 -29.73 -51.11
CA GLU A 5 -6.08 -29.56 -50.10
C GLU A 5 -5.53 -29.33 -48.67
N GLU A 6 -4.28 -29.71 -48.36
CA GLU A 6 -3.69 -29.48 -47.03
C GLU A 6 -3.19 -28.03 -46.83
N LYS A 7 -3.12 -27.22 -47.90
CA LYS A 7 -2.93 -25.76 -47.77
C LYS A 7 -4.21 -25.02 -47.34
N SER A 8 -5.35 -25.73 -47.21
CA SER A 8 -6.57 -25.20 -46.58
C SER A 8 -6.41 -24.89 -45.08
N ILE A 9 -5.32 -25.31 -44.42
CA ILE A 9 -5.13 -25.18 -42.97
C ILE A 9 -3.87 -24.37 -42.61
N ARG A 10 -3.49 -23.36 -43.41
CA ARG A 10 -2.53 -22.34 -42.95
C ARG A 10 -3.07 -20.94 -43.19
N GLY A 11 -4.25 -20.71 -42.60
CA GLY A 11 -4.48 -19.52 -41.79
C GLY A 11 -4.17 -18.19 -42.46
N ASN A 12 -4.79 -17.92 -43.62
CA ASN A 12 -4.99 -16.58 -44.17
C ASN A 12 -5.95 -15.72 -43.30
N GLY A 13 -5.85 -15.84 -41.97
CA GLY A 13 -6.78 -15.30 -40.97
C GLY A 13 -6.11 -14.63 -39.76
N GLU A 14 -4.78 -14.55 -39.71
CA GLU A 14 -4.06 -13.77 -38.68
C GLU A 14 -4.11 -12.24 -38.92
N LYS A 15 -5.05 -11.78 -39.77
CA LYS A 15 -5.52 -10.40 -39.83
C LYS A 15 -6.97 -10.27 -39.37
N GLU A 16 -7.36 -10.99 -38.34
CA GLU A 16 -8.55 -10.66 -37.55
C GLU A 16 -8.18 -10.26 -36.12
N LYS A 17 -7.83 -8.97 -36.03
CA LYS A 17 -8.31 -8.06 -34.99
C LYS A 17 -8.15 -8.59 -33.57
N GLU A 18 -7.07 -8.14 -32.94
CA GLU A 18 -7.01 -7.70 -31.56
C GLU A 18 -8.40 -7.28 -31.05
N LYS A 19 -9.18 -8.23 -30.52
CA LYS A 19 -10.39 -7.96 -29.76
C LYS A 19 -9.94 -7.48 -28.39
N LYS A 20 -9.38 -6.25 -28.36
CA LYS A 20 -9.57 -5.37 -27.20
C LYS A 20 -11.07 -5.19 -27.09
N ASN A 21 -11.69 -6.04 -26.28
CA ASN A 21 -13.05 -5.86 -25.81
C ASN A 21 -13.04 -4.55 -25.01
N GLY A 22 -13.25 -3.45 -25.72
CA GLY A 22 -13.45 -2.14 -25.15
C GLY A 22 -14.74 -2.17 -24.37
N LYS A 23 -14.70 -2.69 -23.14
CA LYS A 23 -15.71 -2.38 -22.13
C LYS A 23 -15.81 -0.86 -22.16
N GLN A 24 -16.97 -0.32 -22.53
CA GLN A 24 -17.26 1.10 -22.42
C GLN A 24 -17.09 1.46 -20.94
N ARG A 25 -15.87 1.88 -20.57
CA ARG A 25 -15.55 2.36 -19.24
C ARG A 25 -16.38 3.62 -19.09
N GLY A 26 -17.35 3.58 -18.17
CA GLY A 26 -18.40 4.58 -18.01
C GLY A 26 -17.84 5.94 -17.60
N GLY A 27 -17.16 6.63 -18.50
CA GLY A 27 -16.38 7.82 -18.20
C GLY A 27 -17.23 8.96 -17.67
N ILE A 28 -18.46 9.13 -18.19
CA ILE A 28 -19.34 10.26 -17.83
C ILE A 28 -20.15 9.97 -16.55
N ARG A 29 -20.52 8.69 -16.30
CA ARG A 29 -21.29 8.32 -15.10
C ARG A 29 -20.40 8.20 -13.86
N THR A 30 -19.13 7.83 -13.99
CA THR A 30 -18.17 7.81 -12.87
C THR A 30 -17.55 9.18 -12.58
N LEU A 31 -17.54 10.10 -13.56
CA LEU A 31 -16.98 11.43 -13.42
C LEU A 31 -17.51 12.22 -12.21
N PRO A 32 -18.84 12.35 -11.98
CA PRO A 32 -19.34 13.11 -10.84
C PRO A 32 -18.95 12.49 -9.51
N PHE A 33 -18.82 11.16 -9.41
CA PHE A 33 -18.38 10.49 -8.18
C PHE A 33 -16.91 10.77 -7.88
N ILE A 34 -16.04 10.73 -8.89
CA ILE A 34 -14.62 11.04 -8.74
C ILE A 34 -14.44 12.53 -8.40
N LEU A 35 -15.15 13.42 -9.09
CA LEU A 35 -15.13 14.85 -8.81
C LEU A 35 -15.65 15.16 -7.40
N ALA A 36 -16.76 14.55 -6.97
CA ALA A 36 -17.27 14.74 -5.62
C ALA A 36 -16.28 14.25 -4.56
N ASN A 37 -15.60 13.12 -4.79
CA ASN A 37 -14.55 12.64 -3.90
C ASN A 37 -13.36 13.60 -3.84
N GLU A 38 -12.87 14.07 -4.99
CA GLU A 38 -11.77 15.04 -5.04
C GLU A 38 -12.14 16.33 -4.32
N VAL A 39 -13.34 16.86 -4.59
CA VAL A 39 -13.85 18.07 -3.95
C VAL A 39 -13.98 17.85 -2.43
N CYS A 40 -14.53 16.71 -2.00
CA CYS A 40 -14.62 16.34 -0.58
C CYS A 40 -13.24 16.28 0.09
N ASP A 41 -12.24 15.65 -0.55
CA ASP A 41 -10.86 15.58 -0.05
C ASP A 41 -10.25 16.97 0.13
N ARG A 42 -10.41 17.85 -0.86
CA ARG A 42 -9.92 19.25 -0.81
C ARG A 42 -10.60 20.05 0.29
N PHE A 43 -11.92 19.89 0.46
CA PHE A 43 -12.68 20.55 1.53
C PHE A 43 -12.30 20.03 2.91
N ALA A 44 -12.20 18.71 3.09
CA ALA A 44 -11.80 18.09 4.35
C ALA A 44 -10.39 18.52 4.76
N SER A 45 -9.44 18.50 3.82
CA SER A 45 -8.05 18.94 4.06
C SER A 45 -7.98 20.42 4.45
N SER A 46 -8.67 21.29 3.70
CA SER A 46 -8.69 22.74 3.99
C SER A 46 -9.39 23.06 5.31
N GLY A 47 -10.52 22.40 5.59
CA GLY A 47 -11.27 22.55 6.84
C GLY A 47 -10.51 22.04 8.06
N PHE A 48 -9.85 20.89 7.94
CA PHE A 48 -8.98 20.35 8.97
C PHE A 48 -7.80 21.29 9.28
N HIS A 49 -7.11 21.81 8.26
CA HIS A 49 -6.04 22.79 8.43
C HIS A 49 -6.52 24.05 9.17
N ALA A 50 -7.66 24.61 8.74
CA ALA A 50 -8.24 25.79 9.39
C ALA A 50 -8.64 25.52 10.85
N ASN A 51 -9.26 24.37 11.12
CA ASN A 51 -9.66 23.95 12.46
C ASN A 51 -8.44 23.83 13.38
N MET A 52 -7.37 23.17 12.90
CA MET A 52 -6.16 22.97 13.70
C MET A 52 -5.44 24.30 14.01
N ILE A 53 -5.31 25.21 13.06
CA ILE A 53 -4.74 26.55 13.32
C ILE A 53 -5.59 27.32 14.32
N SER A 54 -6.92 27.30 14.17
CA SER A 54 -7.84 27.96 15.11
C SER A 54 -7.70 27.37 16.51
N TYR A 55 -7.63 26.04 16.65
CA TYR A 55 -7.45 25.36 17.93
C TYR A 55 -6.13 25.75 18.62
N LEU A 56 -5.02 25.69 17.88
CA LEU A 56 -3.69 26.02 18.40
C LEU A 56 -3.58 27.49 18.81
N THR A 57 -4.21 28.40 18.07
CA THR A 57 -4.13 29.84 18.35
C THR A 57 -5.13 30.30 19.40
N GLN A 58 -6.38 29.82 19.37
CA GLN A 58 -7.44 30.30 20.25
C GLN A 58 -7.52 29.53 21.57
N GLN A 59 -7.32 28.21 21.54
CA GLN A 59 -7.50 27.36 22.71
C GLN A 59 -6.17 27.12 23.41
N LEU A 60 -5.11 26.88 22.64
CA LEU A 60 -3.77 26.66 23.16
C LEU A 60 -2.95 27.97 23.29
N ASN A 61 -3.54 29.13 22.94
CA ASN A 61 -2.94 30.47 23.03
C ASN A 61 -1.52 30.57 22.45
N MET A 62 -1.21 29.76 21.43
CA MET A 62 0.09 29.83 20.77
C MET A 62 0.15 31.00 19.78
N PRO A 63 1.30 31.68 19.67
CA PRO A 63 1.50 32.67 18.62
C PRO A 63 1.40 31.99 17.25
N LEU A 64 0.78 32.69 16.29
CA LEU A 64 0.50 32.16 14.94
C LEU A 64 1.74 31.54 14.27
N VAL A 65 2.91 32.13 14.49
CA VAL A 65 4.19 31.63 13.96
C VAL A 65 4.51 30.22 14.48
N SER A 66 4.28 29.95 15.77
CA SER A 66 4.49 28.64 16.38
C SER A 66 3.40 27.63 16.02
N ALA A 67 2.14 28.08 15.90
CA ALA A 67 1.04 27.25 15.41
C ALA A 67 1.29 26.77 13.97
N SER A 68 1.74 27.66 13.08
CA SER A 68 2.11 27.33 11.70
C SER A 68 3.29 26.37 11.62
N ASN A 69 4.31 26.51 12.49
CA ASN A 69 5.41 25.56 12.57
C ASN A 69 4.91 24.16 12.97
N THR A 70 4.00 24.09 13.94
CA THR A 70 3.40 22.83 14.38
C THR A 70 2.57 22.19 13.26
N LEU A 71 1.78 23.00 12.54
CA LEU A 71 1.01 22.54 11.37
C LEU A 71 1.94 22.01 10.26
N SER A 72 3.02 22.72 9.93
CA SER A 72 3.99 22.29 8.93
C SER A 72 4.69 20.98 9.32
N ASN A 73 5.04 20.83 10.60
CA ASN A 73 5.60 19.58 11.12
C ASN A 73 4.59 18.43 11.00
N PHE A 74 3.33 18.65 11.38
CA PHE A 74 2.27 17.66 11.24
C PHE A 74 2.05 17.24 9.77
N ASN A 75 2.06 18.19 8.85
CA ASN A 75 1.93 17.92 7.41
C ASN A 75 3.13 17.10 6.89
N GLY A 76 4.34 17.41 7.36
CA GLY A 76 5.54 16.62 7.09
C GLY A 76 5.41 15.17 7.58
N VAL A 77 4.98 14.97 8.82
CA VAL A 77 4.73 13.62 9.38
C VAL A 77 3.64 12.89 8.61
N SER A 78 2.54 13.56 8.27
CA SER A 78 1.43 12.99 7.50
C SER A 78 1.87 12.55 6.09
N SER A 79 2.82 13.25 5.48
CA SER A 79 3.40 12.89 4.18
C SER A 79 4.40 11.72 4.29
N LEU A 80 5.12 11.61 5.41
CA LEU A 80 6.04 10.50 5.68
C LEU A 80 5.31 9.22 6.11
N THR A 81 4.10 9.34 6.66
CA THR A 81 3.30 8.20 7.15
C THR A 81 2.99 7.17 6.04
N PRO A 82 2.53 7.55 4.84
CA PRO A 82 2.38 6.64 3.71
C PRO A 82 3.70 5.99 3.28
N LEU A 83 4.83 6.70 3.37
CA LEU A 83 6.15 6.16 3.02
C LEU A 83 6.56 5.06 4.00
N LEU A 84 6.37 5.29 5.29
CA LEU A 84 6.57 4.28 6.33
C LEU A 84 5.59 3.11 6.17
N GLY A 85 4.32 3.41 5.87
CA GLY A 85 3.29 2.40 5.60
C GLY A 85 3.61 1.53 4.39
N ALA A 86 4.10 2.13 3.31
CA ALA A 86 4.57 1.42 2.12
C ALA A 86 5.80 0.57 2.44
N PHE A 87 6.78 1.11 3.16
CA PHE A 87 7.97 0.37 3.59
C PHE A 87 7.62 -0.84 4.48
N ILE A 88 6.67 -0.69 5.40
CA ILE A 88 6.15 -1.79 6.21
C ILE A 88 5.41 -2.79 5.32
N ALA A 89 4.54 -2.34 4.41
CA ALA A 89 3.82 -3.21 3.48
C ALA A 89 4.78 -4.02 2.57
N ASP A 90 5.83 -3.39 2.04
CA ASP A 90 6.86 -4.02 1.22
C ASP A 90 7.76 -4.96 2.03
N SER A 91 8.06 -4.62 3.29
CA SER A 91 8.78 -5.51 4.19
C SER A 91 7.95 -6.75 4.57
N PHE A 92 6.64 -6.58 4.74
CA PHE A 92 5.68 -7.67 4.94
C PHE A 92 5.56 -8.59 3.71
N ALA A 93 5.75 -8.06 2.50
CA ALA A 93 5.64 -8.83 1.26
C ALA A 93 6.79 -9.85 1.02
N GLY A 94 7.88 -9.87 1.82
CA GLY A 94 8.88 -10.95 1.67
C GLY A 94 9.99 -11.11 2.72
N ARG A 95 10.36 -10.08 3.49
CA ARG A 95 11.50 -10.15 4.44
C ARG A 95 11.09 -10.25 5.91
N PHE A 96 9.94 -9.68 6.28
CA PHE A 96 9.41 -9.79 7.64
C PHE A 96 9.03 -11.25 7.96
N TRP A 97 8.43 -11.95 7.01
CA TRP A 97 8.09 -13.37 7.15
C TRP A 97 9.31 -14.26 7.39
N THR A 98 10.42 -14.01 6.69
CA THR A 98 11.64 -14.85 6.83
C THR A 98 12.33 -14.63 8.17
N ILE A 99 12.39 -13.40 8.67
CA ILE A 99 13.00 -13.07 9.96
C ILE A 99 12.14 -13.59 11.13
N VAL A 100 10.82 -13.46 11.05
CA VAL A 100 9.88 -13.98 12.06
C VAL A 100 9.94 -15.52 12.11
N VAL A 101 9.99 -16.19 10.95
CA VAL A 101 10.15 -17.66 10.89
C VAL A 101 11.51 -18.08 11.46
N ALA A 102 12.59 -17.38 11.14
CA ALA A 102 13.92 -17.71 11.64
C ALA A 102 14.03 -17.56 13.17
N THR A 103 13.43 -16.52 13.75
CA THR A 103 13.44 -16.29 15.21
C THR A 103 12.61 -17.32 15.97
N ILE A 104 11.43 -17.70 15.46
CA ILE A 104 10.63 -18.77 16.08
C ILE A 104 11.37 -20.11 16.03
N ILE A 105 12.00 -20.44 14.90
CA ILE A 105 12.80 -21.67 14.78
C ILE A 105 13.97 -21.65 15.77
N TYR A 106 14.66 -20.53 15.93
CA TYR A 106 15.79 -20.39 16.85
C TYR A 106 15.38 -20.61 18.32
N GLU A 107 14.29 -19.99 18.77
CA GLU A 107 13.75 -20.17 20.13
C GLU A 107 13.35 -21.63 20.39
N LEU A 108 12.66 -22.27 19.43
CA LEU A 108 12.30 -23.68 19.55
C LEU A 108 13.53 -24.58 19.60
N VAL A 109 14.51 -24.38 18.71
CA VAL A 109 15.75 -25.17 18.69
C VAL A 109 16.47 -25.04 20.02
N ILE A 110 16.60 -23.84 20.58
CA ILE A 110 17.24 -23.64 21.88
C ILE A 110 16.44 -24.31 22.99
N SER A 111 15.12 -24.15 23.02
CA SER A 111 14.26 -24.73 24.05
C SER A 111 14.26 -26.26 24.06
N TYR A 112 14.37 -26.91 22.90
CA TYR A 112 14.46 -28.38 22.80
C TYR A 112 15.90 -28.91 22.94
N MET A 113 16.92 -28.14 22.53
CA MET A 113 18.32 -28.57 22.60
C MET A 113 18.90 -28.43 24.01
N LEU A 114 18.57 -27.36 24.74
CA LEU A 114 19.05 -27.12 26.10
C LEU A 114 18.73 -28.27 27.08
N PRO A 115 17.50 -28.86 27.13
CA PRO A 115 17.20 -29.97 28.04
C PRO A 115 17.82 -31.31 27.62
N PHE A 116 18.25 -31.47 26.37
CA PHE A 116 18.95 -32.67 25.92
C PHE A 116 20.46 -32.63 26.23
N SER A 117 21.04 -31.43 26.35
CA SER A 117 22.49 -31.24 26.56
C SER A 117 22.92 -31.14 28.03
N ASN A 118 21.98 -31.14 28.98
CA ASN A 118 22.28 -31.07 30.42
C ASN A 118 22.06 -32.41 31.13
N PRO A 119 23.04 -33.35 31.16
CA PRO A 119 22.97 -34.53 32.02
C PRO A 119 23.37 -34.25 33.48
N LEU A 120 23.45 -32.98 33.90
CA LEU A 120 24.00 -32.56 35.21
C LEU A 120 22.97 -32.00 36.20
N GLU A 121 21.67 -32.03 35.90
CA GLU A 121 20.57 -31.79 36.87
C GLU A 121 20.08 -33.11 37.51
N LEU A 122 20.97 -34.07 37.75
CA LEU A 122 20.67 -35.34 38.44
C LEU A 122 21.76 -35.78 39.44
N LEU A 123 22.56 -34.83 39.96
CA LEU A 123 23.47 -35.06 41.10
C LEU A 123 23.36 -33.91 42.09
#